data_AF-A0A1J4K786-F1
#
_entry.id   AF-A0A1J4K786-F1
#
_cell.length_a   1.000
_cell.length_b   1.000
_cell.length_c   1.000
_cell.angle_alpha   90.00
_cell.angle_beta   90.00
_cell.angle_gamma   90.00
#
_symmetry.space_group_name_H-M   'P 1'
#
loop_
_entity.id
_entity.type
_entity.pdbx_description
1 polymer ?
#
loop_
_entity_poly.entity_id
_entity_poly.type
_entity_poly.pdbx_seq_one_letter_code
_entity_poly.pdbx_strand_id
1 'polypeptide(L)'
;MGNSGSNSGISYPKAVTELAETKGIPIEVAYVVYSRFSGISDKKDKISKATFQNYFPFVSQNAFDNMLTYLNVTSFDVSLANFSDLYLCISPAMSNTKMIELLYGVFVTENGFCYDAFIDELQANMITKTQNEIEILRTEFEEGIENPNGCVTHENYLKKLETIKIPIIDLAKNLIFSSFIFQ
;
A
#
# COMPACT_ATOMS: atom_id res chain seq x y z
N MET A 1 -32.45 38.67 -22.32
CA MET A 1 -30.98 38.71 -22.55
C MET A 1 -30.33 38.81 -21.18
N GLY A 2 -29.51 37.90 -20.67
CA GLY A 2 -28.99 36.62 -21.14
C GLY A 2 -28.53 35.85 -19.89
N ASN A 3 -28.50 34.53 -20.01
CA ASN A 3 -28.17 33.54 -18.98
C ASN A 3 -27.01 33.95 -18.04
N SER A 4 -27.31 34.06 -16.76
CA SER A 4 -26.36 33.75 -15.68
C SER A 4 -26.18 32.23 -15.66
N GLY A 5 -25.12 31.75 -16.32
CA GLY A 5 -24.71 30.36 -16.24
C GLY A 5 -24.43 29.99 -14.78
N SER A 6 -25.35 29.26 -14.17
CA SER A 6 -25.14 28.57 -12.91
C SER A 6 -24.02 27.56 -13.12
N ASN A 7 -22.83 27.88 -12.66
CA ASN A 7 -21.75 26.91 -12.52
C ASN A 7 -22.23 25.90 -11.48
N SER A 8 -22.76 24.75 -11.91
CA SER A 8 -23.15 23.65 -11.03
C SER A 8 -21.88 23.04 -10.44
N GLY A 9 -21.33 23.70 -9.43
CA GLY A 9 -20.21 23.18 -8.66
C GLY A 9 -20.57 21.80 -8.12
N ILE A 10 -19.80 20.79 -8.50
CA ILE A 10 -19.95 19.44 -7.96
C ILE A 10 -19.80 19.55 -6.44
N SER A 11 -20.85 19.19 -5.71
CA SER A 11 -20.82 19.11 -4.25
C SER A 11 -20.32 17.73 -3.85
N TYR A 12 -19.12 17.69 -3.27
CA TYR A 12 -18.53 16.46 -2.74
C TYR A 12 -19.05 16.18 -1.31
N PRO A 13 -19.14 14.90 -0.90
CA PRO A 13 -19.42 14.55 0.49
C PRO A 13 -18.44 15.25 1.44
N LYS A 14 -18.91 15.66 2.62
CA LYS A 14 -18.07 16.33 3.63
C LYS A 14 -16.77 15.56 3.94
N ALA A 15 -16.86 14.23 4.04
CA ALA A 15 -15.71 13.36 4.28
C ALA A 15 -14.65 13.42 3.15
N VAL A 16 -15.05 13.71 1.91
CA VAL A 16 -14.13 13.87 0.77
C VAL A 16 -13.37 15.19 0.89
N THR A 17 -14.07 16.28 1.22
CA THR A 17 -13.44 17.59 1.46
C THR A 17 -12.46 17.53 2.64
N GLU A 18 -12.89 16.96 3.77
CA GLU A 18 -12.04 16.79 4.95
C GLU A 18 -10.81 15.92 4.66
N LEU A 19 -10.98 14.84 3.89
CA LEU A 19 -9.86 13.98 3.49
C LEU A 19 -8.85 14.72 2.60
N ALA A 20 -9.33 15.46 1.60
CA ALA A 20 -8.49 16.25 0.70
C ALA A 20 -7.66 17.28 1.47
N GLU A 21 -8.29 18.03 2.37
CA GLU A 21 -7.64 19.03 3.22
C GLU A 21 -6.63 18.39 4.18
N THR A 22 -7.03 17.32 4.88
CA THR A 22 -6.18 16.67 5.90
C THR A 22 -4.96 16.00 5.28
N LYS A 23 -5.11 15.38 4.10
CA LYS A 23 -4.01 14.68 3.42
C LYS A 23 -3.25 15.56 2.44
N GLY A 24 -3.72 16.78 2.17
CA GLY A 24 -3.12 17.69 1.20
C GLY A 24 -3.14 17.13 -0.23
N ILE A 25 -4.21 16.41 -0.60
CA ILE A 25 -4.36 15.75 -1.91
C ILE A 25 -5.46 16.42 -2.74
N PRO A 26 -5.44 16.30 -4.08
CA PRO A 26 -6.52 16.80 -4.93
C PRO A 26 -7.88 16.20 -4.54
N ILE A 27 -8.94 17.01 -4.66
CA ILE A 27 -10.30 16.60 -4.26
C ILE A 27 -10.81 15.39 -5.07
N GLU A 28 -10.36 15.26 -6.32
CA GLU A 28 -10.66 14.13 -7.20
C GLU A 28 -10.01 12.84 -6.69
N VAL A 29 -8.78 12.92 -6.18
CA VAL A 29 -8.09 11.77 -5.58
C VAL A 29 -8.79 11.38 -4.28
N ALA A 30 -9.14 12.35 -3.43
CA ALA A 30 -9.90 12.10 -2.22
C ALA A 30 -11.28 11.46 -2.52
N TYR A 31 -11.94 11.88 -3.59
CA TYR A 31 -13.21 11.30 -4.03
C TYR A 31 -13.05 9.84 -4.46
N VAL A 32 -12.00 9.51 -5.21
CA VAL A 32 -11.69 8.13 -5.61
C VAL A 32 -11.44 7.26 -4.37
N VAL A 33 -10.61 7.71 -3.44
CA VAL A 33 -10.32 7.00 -2.18
C VAL A 33 -11.60 6.75 -1.40
N TYR A 34 -12.42 7.78 -1.21
CA TYR A 34 -13.69 7.69 -0.48
C TYR A 34 -14.68 6.75 -1.15
N SER A 35 -14.78 6.80 -2.48
CA SER A 35 -15.66 5.93 -3.27
C SER A 35 -15.27 4.45 -3.10
N ARG A 36 -13.96 4.15 -3.20
CA ARG A 36 -13.44 2.78 -2.98
C ARG A 36 -13.67 2.32 -1.55
N PHE A 37 -13.37 3.15 -0.55
CA PHE A 37 -13.63 2.85 0.86
C PHE A 37 -15.12 2.56 1.12
N SER A 38 -16.01 3.42 0.62
CA SER A 38 -17.46 3.28 0.81
C SER A 38 -18.01 2.03 0.13
N GLY A 39 -17.43 1.63 -1.01
CA GLY A 39 -17.82 0.43 -1.75
C GLY A 39 -17.52 -0.88 -1.03
N ILE A 40 -16.58 -0.89 -0.08
CA ILE A 40 -16.16 -2.10 0.66
C ILE A 40 -16.46 -2.04 2.16
N SER A 41 -16.95 -0.90 2.65
CA SER A 41 -17.28 -0.71 4.07
C SER A 41 -18.49 -1.57 4.45
N ASP A 42 -18.26 -2.54 5.32
CA ASP A 42 -19.29 -3.42 5.90
C ASP A 42 -19.86 -2.86 7.22
N LYS A 43 -19.23 -1.82 7.75
CA LYS A 43 -19.73 -0.97 8.82
C LYS A 43 -19.82 0.44 8.25
N LYS A 44 -20.93 1.14 8.49
CA LYS A 44 -21.27 2.43 7.86
C LYS A 44 -20.08 3.39 7.59
N ASP A 45 -19.12 3.47 8.51
CA ASP A 45 -17.94 4.32 8.46
C ASP A 45 -16.60 3.57 8.63
N LYS A 46 -16.59 2.23 8.56
CA LYS A 46 -15.42 1.38 8.79
C LYS A 46 -15.44 0.09 7.97
N ILE A 47 -14.27 -0.52 7.81
CA ILE A 47 -14.14 -1.87 7.24
C ILE A 47 -13.67 -2.81 8.35
N SER A 48 -14.40 -3.89 8.64
CA SER A 48 -13.93 -4.88 9.62
C SER A 48 -12.63 -5.56 9.17
N LYS A 49 -11.79 -5.99 10.11
CA LYS A 49 -10.55 -6.73 9.80
C LYS A 49 -10.80 -7.89 8.84
N ALA A 50 -11.86 -8.67 9.07
CA ALA A 50 -12.22 -9.82 8.24
C ALA A 50 -12.57 -9.40 6.80
N THR A 51 -13.41 -8.38 6.64
CA THR A 51 -13.74 -7.85 5.30
C THR A 51 -12.52 -7.27 4.63
N PHE A 52 -11.69 -6.53 5.36
CA PHE A 52 -10.47 -5.93 4.82
C PHE A 52 -9.48 -6.99 4.33
N GLN A 53 -9.28 -8.06 5.10
CA GLN A 53 -8.39 -9.16 4.75
C GLN A 53 -8.74 -9.82 3.41
N ASN A 54 -10.03 -9.91 3.05
CA ASN A 54 -10.48 -10.50 1.80
C ASN A 54 -9.96 -9.77 0.53
N TYR A 55 -9.44 -8.56 0.67
CA TYR A 55 -8.87 -7.80 -0.45
C TYR A 55 -7.36 -7.97 -0.61
N PHE A 56 -6.69 -8.66 0.31
CA PHE A 56 -5.24 -8.83 0.27
C PHE A 56 -4.89 -10.30 0.08
N PRO A 57 -4.01 -10.63 -0.89
CA PRO A 57 -3.73 -12.02 -1.23
C PRO A 57 -2.62 -12.62 -0.35
N PHE A 58 -2.41 -12.09 0.86
CA PHE A 58 -1.33 -12.58 1.72
C PHE A 58 -1.63 -13.98 2.25
N VAL A 59 -0.68 -14.90 2.05
CA VAL A 59 -0.72 -16.23 2.68
C VAL A 59 -0.24 -16.14 4.13
N SER A 60 0.72 -15.27 4.41
CA SER A 60 1.25 -14.97 5.74
C SER A 60 0.32 -14.05 6.51
N GLN A 61 -0.26 -14.57 7.59
CA GLN A 61 -1.01 -13.77 8.55
C GLN A 61 -0.13 -12.66 9.16
N ASN A 62 1.17 -12.93 9.34
CA ASN A 62 2.12 -11.95 9.86
C ASN A 62 2.27 -10.75 8.91
N ALA A 63 2.33 -10.97 7.59
CA ALA A 63 2.40 -9.89 6.61
C ALA A 63 1.14 -9.00 6.67
N PHE A 64 -0.04 -9.61 6.80
CA PHE A 64 -1.29 -8.85 6.95
C PHE A 64 -1.34 -8.07 8.27
N ASP A 65 -0.96 -8.67 9.39
CA ASP A 65 -0.96 -8.02 10.69
C ASP A 65 0.08 -6.87 10.78
N ASN A 66 1.23 -7.06 10.14
CA ASN A 66 2.24 -6.02 9.93
C ASN A 66 1.68 -4.86 9.10
N MET A 67 0.94 -5.13 8.03
CA MET A 67 0.28 -4.09 7.24
C MET A 67 -0.70 -3.27 8.10
N LEU A 68 -1.51 -3.93 8.92
CA LEU A 68 -2.43 -3.26 9.84
C LEU A 68 -1.67 -2.37 10.84
N THR A 69 -0.53 -2.84 11.33
CA THR A 69 0.35 -2.09 12.22
C THR A 69 0.93 -0.86 11.52
N TYR A 70 1.43 -1.00 10.29
CA TYR A 70 1.91 0.11 9.47
C TYR A 70 0.83 1.19 9.27
N LEU A 71 -0.42 0.77 9.04
CA LEU A 71 -1.57 1.67 8.89
C LEU A 71 -2.08 2.24 10.21
N ASN A 72 -1.45 1.95 11.36
CA ASN A 72 -1.88 2.33 12.70
C ASN A 72 -3.32 1.87 13.03
N VAL A 73 -3.71 0.69 12.56
CA VAL A 73 -5.02 0.09 12.84
C VAL A 73 -4.96 -0.54 14.24
N THR A 74 -5.41 0.22 15.24
CA THR A 74 -5.42 -0.19 16.65
C THR A 74 -6.75 -0.82 17.08
N SER A 75 -7.85 -0.45 16.42
CA SER A 75 -9.14 -1.13 16.52
C SER A 75 -9.20 -2.28 15.51
N PHE A 76 -9.98 -3.32 15.77
CA PHE A 76 -10.25 -4.42 14.81
C PHE A 76 -10.92 -3.97 13.48
N ASP A 77 -11.02 -2.66 13.25
CA ASP A 77 -11.70 -2.02 12.14
C ASP A 77 -10.80 -0.95 11.52
N VAL A 78 -10.77 -0.89 10.19
CA VAL A 78 -10.03 0.06 9.37
C VAL A 78 -10.91 1.27 9.08
N SER A 79 -10.44 2.46 9.43
CA SER A 79 -11.13 3.72 9.15
C SER A 79 -10.80 4.26 7.75
N LEU A 80 -11.57 5.27 7.29
CA LEU A 80 -11.25 5.99 6.05
C LEU A 80 -9.83 6.59 6.08
N ALA A 81 -9.39 7.08 7.23
CA ALA A 81 -8.04 7.62 7.38
C ALA A 81 -6.98 6.54 7.14
N ASN A 82 -7.11 5.36 7.77
CA ASN A 82 -6.19 4.24 7.58
C ASN A 82 -6.21 3.75 6.12
N PHE A 83 -7.40 3.59 5.54
CA PHE A 83 -7.55 3.16 4.14
C PHE A 83 -6.93 4.17 3.17
N SER A 84 -7.07 5.47 3.44
CA SER A 84 -6.49 6.51 2.61
C SER A 84 -4.97 6.47 2.61
N ASP A 85 -4.33 6.18 3.75
CA ASP A 85 -2.87 6.06 3.82
C ASP A 85 -2.37 4.89 2.97
N LEU A 86 -3.09 3.77 3.00
CA LEU A 86 -2.81 2.64 2.12
C LEU A 86 -2.98 3.02 0.65
N TYR A 87 -4.15 3.55 0.27
CA TYR A 87 -4.46 3.85 -1.14
C TYR A 87 -3.51 4.90 -1.74
N LEU A 88 -3.03 5.85 -0.94
CA LEU A 88 -2.06 6.85 -1.42
C LEU A 88 -0.69 6.26 -1.77
N CYS A 89 -0.35 5.04 -1.33
CA CYS A 89 0.88 4.36 -1.73
C CYS A 89 0.90 3.99 -3.22
N ILE A 90 -0.26 3.88 -3.87
CA ILE A 90 -0.36 3.59 -5.31
C ILE A 90 -0.73 4.81 -6.16
N SER A 91 -0.94 5.97 -5.53
CA SER A 91 -1.27 7.19 -6.25
C SER A 91 -0.09 7.64 -7.12
N PRO A 92 -0.29 7.86 -8.44
CA PRO A 92 0.78 8.38 -9.31
C PRO A 92 1.29 9.77 -8.90
N ALA A 93 0.48 10.52 -8.16
CA ALA A 93 0.84 11.84 -7.65
C ALA A 93 1.82 11.78 -6.45
N MET A 94 2.05 10.60 -5.88
CA MET A 94 2.94 10.40 -4.74
C MET A 94 4.27 9.79 -5.20
N SER A 95 5.37 10.12 -4.51
CA SER A 95 6.65 9.44 -4.74
C SER A 95 6.53 7.96 -4.36
N ASN A 96 7.34 7.11 -5.00
CA ASN A 96 7.42 5.69 -4.65
C ASN A 96 7.86 5.45 -3.19
N THR A 97 8.37 6.47 -2.49
CA THR A 97 8.79 6.42 -1.08
C THR A 97 7.73 5.76 -0.20
N LYS A 98 6.46 6.17 -0.30
CA LYS A 98 5.38 5.58 0.51
C LYS A 98 5.16 4.10 0.22
N MET A 99 5.22 3.72 -1.06
CA MET A 99 5.09 2.32 -1.45
C MET A 99 6.25 1.48 -0.90
N ILE A 100 7.46 2.04 -0.89
CA ILE A 100 8.63 1.36 -0.37
C ILE A 100 8.58 1.27 1.18
N GLU A 101 8.13 2.32 1.87
CA GLU A 101 7.89 2.28 3.32
C GLU A 101 6.80 1.25 3.69
N LEU A 102 5.73 1.18 2.91
CA LEU A 102 4.69 0.16 3.07
C LEU A 102 5.28 -1.23 2.87
N LEU A 103 6.07 -1.44 1.81
CA LEU A 103 6.74 -2.72 1.57
C LEU A 103 7.60 -3.13 2.78
N TYR A 104 8.41 -2.21 3.31
CA TYR A 104 9.16 -2.45 4.55
C TYR A 104 8.24 -2.88 5.69
N GLY A 105 7.21 -2.07 5.96
CA GLY A 105 6.28 -2.27 7.06
C GLY A 105 5.57 -3.60 7.00
N VAL A 106 5.18 -4.08 5.81
CA VAL A 106 4.48 -5.35 5.60
C VAL A 106 5.39 -6.55 5.88
N PHE A 107 6.64 -6.52 5.43
CA PHE A 107 7.55 -7.67 5.50
C PHE A 107 8.67 -7.53 6.55
N VAL A 108 8.52 -6.60 7.49
CA VAL A 108 9.45 -6.47 8.62
C VAL A 108 9.31 -7.65 9.58
N THR A 109 10.44 -8.17 10.02
CA THR A 109 10.57 -9.17 11.08
C THR A 109 11.30 -8.55 12.29
N GLU A 110 11.50 -9.32 13.35
CA GLU A 110 12.35 -8.90 14.48
C GLU A 110 13.79 -8.53 14.05
N ASN A 111 14.27 -9.10 12.94
CA ASN A 111 15.62 -8.86 12.40
C ASN A 111 15.63 -7.77 11.31
N GLY A 112 14.51 -7.09 11.09
CA GLY A 112 14.30 -6.15 10.00
C GLY A 112 13.62 -6.79 8.79
N PHE A 113 13.70 -6.14 7.63
CA PHE A 113 13.05 -6.59 6.41
C PHE A 113 13.84 -7.73 5.77
N CYS A 114 13.24 -8.92 5.73
CA CYS A 114 13.85 -10.10 5.11
C CYS A 114 13.22 -10.30 3.74
N TYR A 115 14.05 -10.27 2.68
CA TYR A 115 13.56 -10.32 1.30
C TYR A 115 12.82 -11.62 0.98
N ASP A 116 13.22 -12.72 1.62
CA ASP A 116 12.61 -14.04 1.44
C ASP A 116 11.11 -14.03 1.74
N ALA A 117 10.67 -13.34 2.80
CA ALA A 117 9.25 -13.26 3.13
C ALA A 117 8.43 -12.55 2.04
N PHE A 118 9.02 -11.57 1.36
CA PHE A 118 8.38 -10.91 0.22
C PHE A 118 8.36 -11.81 -1.01
N ILE A 119 9.46 -12.49 -1.32
CA ILE A 119 9.55 -13.45 -2.43
C ILE A 119 8.55 -14.61 -2.25
N ASP A 120 8.46 -15.17 -1.05
CA ASP A 120 7.54 -16.26 -0.73
C ASP A 120 6.10 -15.86 -1.02
N GLU A 121 5.68 -14.65 -0.67
CA GLU A 121 4.35 -14.12 -1.03
C GLU A 121 4.17 -13.92 -2.54
N LEU A 122 5.19 -13.41 -3.24
CA LEU A 122 5.13 -13.24 -4.70
C LEU A 122 4.96 -14.60 -5.41
N GLN A 123 5.65 -15.63 -4.92
CA GLN A 123 5.54 -16.99 -5.45
C GLN A 123 4.20 -17.63 -5.11
N ALA A 124 3.75 -17.50 -3.86
CA ALA A 124 2.46 -18.03 -3.42
C ALA A 124 1.28 -17.44 -4.22
N ASN A 125 1.43 -16.21 -4.70
CA ASN A 125 0.45 -15.51 -5.51
C ASN A 125 0.71 -15.58 -7.03
N MET A 126 1.68 -16.40 -7.46
CA MET A 126 2.05 -16.59 -8.88
C MET A 126 2.40 -15.29 -9.62
N ILE A 127 2.88 -14.28 -8.89
CA ILE A 127 3.28 -12.98 -9.44
C ILE A 127 4.66 -13.09 -10.10
N THR A 128 5.58 -13.82 -9.47
CA THR A 128 6.89 -14.18 -10.04
C THR A 128 6.89 -15.67 -10.42
N LYS A 129 7.45 -16.03 -11.57
CA LYS A 129 7.22 -17.37 -12.14
C LYS A 129 8.48 -18.21 -12.31
N THR A 130 9.66 -17.59 -12.35
CA THR A 130 10.91 -18.33 -12.61
C THR A 130 11.93 -18.15 -11.49
N GLN A 131 12.72 -19.21 -11.24
CA GLN A 131 13.85 -19.16 -10.32
C GLN A 131 14.85 -18.06 -10.70
N ASN A 132 15.02 -17.82 -12.00
CA ASN A 132 15.91 -16.77 -12.52
C ASN A 132 15.41 -15.35 -12.17
N GLU A 133 14.09 -15.10 -12.25
CA GLU A 133 13.52 -13.81 -11.79
C GLU A 133 13.76 -13.60 -10.30
N ILE A 134 13.63 -14.65 -9.49
CA ILE A 134 13.87 -14.60 -8.04
C ILE A 134 15.34 -14.31 -7.74
N GLU A 135 16.27 -14.94 -8.46
CA GLU A 135 17.71 -14.69 -8.29
C GLU A 135 18.10 -13.26 -8.68
N ILE A 136 17.51 -12.72 -9.76
CA ILE A 136 17.71 -11.32 -10.15
C ILE A 136 17.18 -10.39 -9.05
N LEU A 137 15.94 -10.60 -8.62
CA LEU A 137 15.28 -9.82 -7.56
C LEU A 137 16.07 -9.85 -6.25
N ARG A 138 16.55 -11.03 -5.86
CA ARG A 138 17.42 -11.23 -4.70
C ARG A 138 18.72 -10.45 -4.86
N THR A 139 19.39 -10.56 -6.00
CA THR A 139 20.66 -9.85 -6.26
C THR A 139 20.46 -8.33 -6.20
N GLU A 140 19.42 -7.81 -6.85
CA GLU A 140 19.09 -6.38 -6.84
C GLU A 140 18.83 -5.86 -5.42
N PHE A 141 18.35 -6.71 -4.52
CA PHE A 141 18.09 -6.36 -3.14
C PHE A 141 19.35 -6.53 -2.26
N GLU A 142 20.06 -7.64 -2.41
CA GLU A 142 21.27 -8.03 -1.66
C GLU A 142 22.49 -7.16 -1.97
N GLU A 143 22.58 -6.55 -3.16
CA GLU A 143 23.63 -5.58 -3.51
C GLU A 143 23.70 -4.44 -2.47
N GLY A 144 24.64 -4.53 -1.53
CA GLY A 144 24.86 -3.56 -0.45
C GLY A 144 24.22 -3.91 0.91
N ILE A 145 23.84 -5.17 1.17
CA ILE A 145 23.47 -5.65 2.52
C ILE A 145 24.62 -6.49 3.09
N GLU A 146 25.23 -6.01 4.18
CA GLU A 146 26.26 -6.73 4.94
C GLU A 146 25.68 -7.52 6.13
N ASN A 147 24.42 -7.96 6.06
CA ASN A 147 23.80 -8.65 7.19
C ASN A 147 23.89 -10.18 7.04
N PRO A 148 24.56 -10.90 7.95
CA PRO A 148 24.68 -12.36 7.91
C PRO A 148 23.33 -13.11 7.97
N ASN A 149 22.26 -12.44 8.39
CA ASN A 149 20.93 -13.04 8.54
C ASN A 149 20.03 -12.87 7.29
N GLY A 150 20.52 -12.24 6.22
CA GLY A 150 19.73 -11.99 5.00
C GLY A 150 18.65 -10.92 5.13
N CYS A 151 18.62 -10.15 6.24
CA CYS A 151 17.62 -9.11 6.50
C CYS A 151 18.23 -7.71 6.60
N VAL A 152 17.44 -6.68 6.30
CA VAL A 152 17.87 -5.27 6.30
C VAL A 152 17.24 -4.54 7.46
N THR A 153 18.08 -3.90 8.28
CA THR A 153 17.60 -2.99 9.33
C THR A 153 16.85 -1.82 8.71
N HIS A 154 15.97 -1.18 9.48
CA HIS A 154 15.21 -0.02 9.00
C HIS A 154 16.15 1.09 8.47
N GLU A 155 17.22 1.39 9.21
CA GLU A 155 18.20 2.42 8.82
C GLU A 155 18.86 2.12 7.47
N ASN A 156 19.29 0.88 7.25
CA ASN A 156 19.92 0.49 5.99
C ASN A 156 18.90 0.40 4.85
N TYR A 157 17.65 0.04 5.16
CA TYR A 157 16.57 0.06 4.20
C TYR A 157 16.25 1.49 3.74
N LEU A 158 16.20 2.45 4.68
CA LEU A 158 16.04 3.87 4.38
C LEU A 158 17.14 4.40 3.45
N LYS A 159 18.40 4.02 3.69
CA LYS A 159 19.52 4.37 2.81
C LYS A 159 19.41 3.78 1.40
N LYS A 160 18.73 2.64 1.26
CA LYS A 160 18.47 1.97 -0.03
C LYS A 160 17.21 2.46 -0.74
N LEU A 161 16.36 3.28 -0.13
CA LEU A 161 15.13 3.79 -0.76
C LEU A 161 15.40 4.45 -2.12
N GLU A 162 16.56 5.12 -2.25
CA GLU A 162 16.97 5.83 -3.46
C GLU A 162 17.44 4.90 -4.58
N THR A 163 17.79 3.65 -4.26
CA THR A 163 18.34 2.67 -5.21
C THR A 163 17.41 1.52 -5.50
N ILE A 164 16.30 1.37 -4.75
CA ILE A 164 15.27 0.37 -5.02
C ILE A 164 14.68 0.61 -6.42
N LYS A 165 14.82 -0.41 -7.27
CA LYS A 165 14.42 -0.31 -8.68
C LYS A 165 12.90 -0.37 -8.83
N ILE A 166 12.41 0.29 -9.88
CA ILE A 166 10.99 0.31 -10.28
C ILE A 166 10.36 -1.09 -10.36
N PRO A 167 11.01 -2.14 -10.90
CA PRO A 167 10.44 -3.49 -10.93
C PRO A 167 10.03 -4.05 -9.56
N ILE A 168 10.82 -3.81 -8.51
CA ILE A 168 10.48 -4.26 -7.14
C ILE A 168 9.21 -3.54 -6.65
N ILE A 169 9.12 -2.24 -6.92
CA ILE A 169 7.96 -1.42 -6.54
C ILE A 169 6.70 -1.89 -7.28
N ASP A 170 6.81 -2.21 -8.57
CA ASP A 170 5.68 -2.68 -9.37
C ASP A 170 5.21 -4.07 -8.91
N LEU A 171 6.12 -4.97 -8.56
CA LEU A 171 5.79 -6.26 -7.95
C LEU A 171 5.08 -6.09 -6.61
N ALA A 172 5.56 -5.19 -5.76
CA ALA A 172 4.93 -4.87 -4.48
C ALA A 172 3.51 -4.30 -4.67
N LYS A 173 3.32 -3.42 -5.66
CA LYS A 173 1.99 -2.89 -6.03
C LYS A 173 1.06 -4.01 -6.50
N ASN A 174 1.55 -4.90 -7.36
CA ASN A 174 0.78 -6.05 -7.84
C ASN A 174 0.38 -6.98 -6.69
N LEU A 175 1.28 -7.23 -5.74
CA LEU A 175 0.98 -8.08 -4.59
C LEU A 175 -0.05 -7.43 -3.66
N ILE A 176 0.23 -6.22 -3.18
CA ILE A 176 -0.55 -5.60 -2.10
C ILE A 176 -1.88 -5.04 -2.61
N PHE A 177 -1.93 -4.59 -3.87
CA PHE A 177 -3.08 -3.84 -4.39
C PHE A 177 -3.74 -4.50 -5.61
N SER A 178 -3.44 -5.76 -5.94
CA SER A 178 -4.10 -6.48 -7.05
C SER A 178 -5.63 -6.34 -7.02
N SER A 179 -6.25 -6.49 -5.85
CA SER A 179 -7.71 -6.38 -5.69
C SER A 179 -8.26 -4.96 -5.83
N PHE A 180 -7.40 -3.93 -5.76
CA PHE A 180 -7.78 -2.51 -5.83
C PHE A 180 -7.40 -1.83 -7.14
N ILE A 181 -6.37 -2.34 -7.83
CA ILE A 181 -5.84 -1.78 -9.09
C ILE A 181 -6.61 -2.31 -10.32
N PHE A 182 -7.16 -3.53 -10.25
CA PHE A 182 -7.75 -4.21 -11.42
C PHE A 182 -9.29 -4.34 -11.40
N GLN A 183 -9.99 -3.52 -10.60
CA GLN A 183 -11.47 -3.43 -10.60
C GLN A 183 -11.96 -2.04 -11.00
#